data_AF-A0A957G6V1-F1
#
_entry.id   AF-A0A957G6V1-F1
#
_cell.length_a   1.000
_cell.length_b   1.000
_cell.length_c   1.000
_cell.angle_alpha   90.00
_cell.angle_beta   90.00
_cell.angle_gamma   90.00
#
_symmetry.space_group_name_H-M   'P 1'
#
loop_
_entity.id
_entity.type
_entity.pdbx_description
1 polymer ?
#
loop_
_entity_poly.entity_id
_entity_poly.type
_entity_poly.pdbx_seq_one_letter_code
_entity_poly.pdbx_strand_id
1 'polypeptide(L)'
;MAEDLWKLRKKRGLSVQQLAGKSGVPAVSIIEYEKGQPVRIADLARLARALFVDELDIKIQSDPPARRAVEDKAPRPEPEDPAPKPMPKKEPKEAPARPERMARPTQIEHLLNLARIVGDDETVLVAAAGKPLQELTLVEVRQLLGEYHQKVADFKQMDESERPAGTRRRRASLPEGIDEYEQNYLTACQAAGDVLQFVLLNGEKLTGRVTGYSPYFITILQADGRETTVHKLALAYYHKETPA
;
A
#
# COMPACT_ATOMS: atom_id res chain seq x y z
N MET A 1 1.79 -37.61 -4.94
CA MET A 1 0.77 -37.57 -6.02
C MET A 1 0.43 -36.11 -6.22
N ALA A 2 0.54 -35.58 -7.43
CA ALA A 2 0.25 -34.17 -7.66
C ALA A 2 -1.22 -33.87 -7.35
N GLU A 3 -1.48 -32.85 -6.55
CA GLU A 3 -2.80 -32.39 -6.14
C GLU A 3 -3.22 -31.15 -6.95
N ASP A 4 -4.54 -30.93 -7.06
CA ASP A 4 -5.09 -29.75 -7.73
C ASP A 4 -4.81 -28.48 -6.91
N LEU A 5 -4.47 -27.38 -7.58
CA LEU A 5 -4.12 -26.10 -6.96
C LEU A 5 -5.19 -25.61 -5.97
N TRP A 6 -6.47 -25.76 -6.34
CA TRP A 6 -7.59 -25.35 -5.49
C TRP A 6 -7.72 -26.21 -4.21
N LYS A 7 -7.35 -27.48 -4.26
CA LYS A 7 -7.36 -28.38 -3.08
C LYS A 7 -6.25 -27.99 -2.12
N LEU A 8 -5.04 -27.77 -2.65
CA LEU A 8 -3.88 -27.31 -1.88
C LEU A 8 -4.16 -25.96 -1.22
N ARG A 9 -4.74 -25.01 -1.97
CA ARG A 9 -5.14 -23.71 -1.43
C ARG A 9 -6.16 -23.85 -0.30
N LYS A 10 -7.21 -24.66 -0.48
CA LYS A 10 -8.24 -24.89 0.56
C LYS A 10 -7.65 -25.57 1.80
N LYS A 11 -6.76 -26.56 1.63
CA LYS A 11 -6.06 -27.25 2.73
C LYS A 11 -5.22 -26.28 3.57
N ARG A 12 -4.64 -25.25 2.93
CA ARG A 12 -3.90 -24.17 3.59
C ARG A 12 -4.79 -23.02 4.10
N GLY A 13 -6.11 -23.10 3.93
CA GLY A 13 -7.05 -22.08 4.40
C GLY A 13 -6.91 -20.72 3.70
N LEU A 14 -6.32 -20.67 2.51
CA LEU A 14 -6.06 -19.41 1.81
C LEU A 14 -7.21 -19.05 0.85
N SER A 15 -7.61 -17.78 0.85
CA SER A 15 -8.41 -17.23 -0.26
C SER A 15 -7.54 -17.03 -1.50
N VAL A 16 -8.17 -16.91 -2.67
CA VAL A 16 -7.46 -16.62 -3.94
C VAL A 16 -6.64 -15.32 -3.82
N GLN A 17 -7.20 -14.28 -3.19
CA GLN A 17 -6.53 -13.00 -3.00
C GLN A 17 -5.31 -13.11 -2.07
N GLN A 18 -5.43 -13.91 -1.00
CA GLN A 18 -4.31 -14.16 -0.09
C GLN A 18 -3.20 -14.98 -0.76
N LEU A 19 -3.55 -15.97 -1.58
CA LEU A 19 -2.58 -16.74 -2.35
C LEU A 19 -1.88 -15.84 -3.39
N ALA A 20 -2.62 -14.94 -4.04
CA ALA A 20 -2.04 -13.96 -4.97
C ALA A 20 -1.02 -13.05 -4.27
N GLY A 21 -1.39 -12.49 -3.12
CA GLY A 21 -0.49 -11.63 -2.34
C GLY A 21 0.77 -12.34 -1.84
N LYS A 22 0.67 -13.63 -1.47
CA LYS A 22 1.80 -14.42 -0.99
C LYS A 22 2.71 -14.95 -2.10
N SER A 23 2.15 -15.33 -3.25
CA SER A 23 2.90 -15.88 -4.38
C SER A 23 3.39 -14.81 -5.36
N GLY A 24 2.81 -13.60 -5.33
CA GLY A 24 3.06 -12.58 -6.33
C GLY A 24 2.49 -12.92 -7.72
N VAL A 25 1.63 -13.95 -7.81
CA VAL A 25 0.89 -14.33 -9.03
C VAL A 25 -0.46 -13.61 -9.03
N PRO A 26 -0.90 -13.00 -10.15
CA PRO A 26 -2.19 -12.32 -10.21
C PRO A 26 -3.37 -13.24 -9.85
N ALA A 27 -4.33 -12.72 -9.08
CA ALA A 27 -5.52 -13.47 -8.67
C ALA A 27 -6.33 -14.01 -9.86
N VAL A 28 -6.36 -13.27 -10.98
CA VAL A 28 -7.03 -13.69 -12.22
C VAL A 28 -6.38 -14.95 -12.79
N SER A 29 -5.05 -14.99 -12.86
CA SER A 29 -4.29 -16.16 -13.33
C SER A 29 -4.50 -17.37 -12.43
N ILE A 30 -4.54 -17.17 -11.10
CA ILE A 30 -4.85 -18.27 -10.16
C ILE A 30 -6.25 -18.83 -10.42
N ILE A 31 -7.26 -17.99 -10.69
CA ILE A 31 -8.61 -18.45 -11.03
C ILE A 31 -8.62 -19.23 -12.34
N GLU A 32 -7.84 -18.82 -13.34
CA GLU A 32 -7.71 -19.52 -14.61
C GLU A 32 -7.04 -20.89 -14.42
N TYR A 33 -5.98 -20.97 -13.61
CA TYR A 33 -5.32 -22.22 -13.26
C TYR A 33 -6.25 -23.17 -12.50
N GLU A 34 -7.04 -22.65 -11.55
CA GLU A 34 -8.06 -23.44 -10.84
C GLU A 34 -9.21 -23.90 -11.75
N LYS A 35 -9.44 -23.25 -12.89
CA LYS A 35 -10.42 -23.68 -13.91
C LYS A 35 -9.86 -24.71 -14.90
N GLY A 36 -8.58 -25.08 -14.75
CA GLY A 36 -7.92 -26.07 -15.61
C GLY A 36 -7.17 -25.49 -16.79
N GLN A 37 -6.80 -24.20 -16.75
CA GLN A 37 -5.72 -23.71 -17.61
C GLN A 37 -4.36 -24.21 -17.09
N PRO A 38 -3.39 -24.49 -17.98
CA PRO A 38 -2.07 -24.93 -17.56
C PRO A 38 -1.34 -23.81 -16.83
N VAL A 39 -0.74 -24.15 -15.69
CA VAL A 39 0.09 -23.24 -14.89
C VAL A 39 1.38 -22.95 -15.63
N ARG A 40 1.74 -21.67 -15.75
CA ARG A 40 3.02 -21.25 -16.32
C ARG A 40 4.16 -21.69 -15.40
N ILE A 41 5.27 -22.15 -15.99
CA ILE A 41 6.45 -22.62 -15.23
C ILE A 41 6.95 -21.56 -14.23
N ALA A 42 6.96 -20.28 -14.62
CA ALA A 42 7.38 -19.18 -13.74
C ALA A 42 6.45 -18.97 -12.54
N ASP A 43 5.15 -19.29 -12.67
CA ASP A 43 4.17 -19.16 -11.60
C ASP A 43 4.17 -20.39 -10.69
N LEU A 44 4.55 -21.56 -11.22
CA LEU A 44 4.54 -22.83 -10.50
C LEU A 44 5.48 -22.81 -9.29
N ALA A 45 6.72 -22.35 -9.47
CA ALA A 45 7.70 -22.21 -8.39
C ALA A 45 7.21 -21.24 -7.29
N ARG A 46 6.52 -20.16 -7.70
CA ARG A 46 5.98 -19.14 -6.79
C ARG A 46 4.79 -19.66 -5.99
N LEU A 47 3.90 -20.42 -6.64
CA LEU A 47 2.75 -21.05 -6.01
C LEU A 47 3.18 -22.15 -5.03
N ALA A 48 4.16 -22.97 -5.42
CA ALA A 48 4.76 -24.01 -4.57
C ALA A 48 5.31 -23.41 -3.27
N ARG A 49 6.14 -22.36 -3.39
CA ARG A 49 6.69 -21.64 -2.24
C ARG A 49 5.61 -21.02 -1.35
N ALA A 50 4.56 -20.44 -1.94
CA ALA A 50 3.47 -19.82 -1.17
C ALA A 50 2.55 -20.83 -0.48
N LEU A 51 2.43 -22.05 -1.01
CA LEU A 51 1.63 -23.14 -0.48
C LEU A 51 2.41 -24.09 0.44
N PHE A 52 3.73 -23.89 0.57
CA PHE A 52 4.65 -24.76 1.30
C PHE A 52 4.52 -26.22 0.84
N VAL A 53 4.66 -26.43 -0.46
CA VAL A 53 4.67 -27.74 -1.15
C VAL A 53 5.74 -27.72 -2.23
N ASP A 54 6.14 -28.90 -2.71
CA ASP A 54 7.09 -28.98 -3.82
C ASP A 54 6.40 -28.71 -5.16
N GLU A 55 7.19 -28.31 -6.16
CA GLU A 55 6.71 -28.04 -7.52
C GLU A 55 6.01 -29.27 -8.14
N LEU A 56 6.52 -30.47 -7.84
CA LEU A 56 5.99 -31.75 -8.32
C LEU A 56 4.67 -32.15 -7.62
N ASP A 57 4.32 -31.50 -6.51
CA ASP A 57 3.08 -31.74 -5.79
C ASP A 57 1.91 -30.94 -6.37
N ILE A 58 2.18 -29.95 -7.23
CA ILE A 58 1.15 -29.17 -7.92
C ILE A 58 0.91 -29.78 -9.29
N LYS A 59 -0.34 -30.15 -9.58
CA LYS A 59 -0.71 -30.50 -10.96
C LYS A 59 -0.56 -29.28 -11.87
N ILE A 60 0.19 -29.44 -12.95
CA ILE A 60 0.38 -28.43 -14.00
C ILE A 60 -0.97 -27.97 -14.57
N GLN A 61 -1.94 -28.89 -14.69
CA GLN A 61 -3.31 -28.57 -15.08
C GLN A 61 -4.24 -29.11 -13.99
N SER A 62 -4.91 -28.21 -13.27
CA SER A 62 -5.82 -28.61 -12.19
C SER A 62 -7.18 -29.00 -12.75
N ASP A 63 -7.81 -30.02 -12.17
CA ASP A 63 -9.20 -30.31 -12.47
C ASP A 63 -10.08 -29.21 -11.86
N PRO A 64 -11.03 -28.62 -12.61
CA PRO A 64 -11.87 -27.56 -12.09
C PRO A 64 -12.61 -28.05 -10.84
N PRO A 65 -12.71 -27.23 -9.78
CA PRO A 65 -13.47 -27.61 -8.60
C PRO A 65 -14.89 -27.97 -9.04
N ALA A 66 -15.37 -29.14 -8.61
CA ALA A 66 -16.76 -29.53 -8.82
C ALA A 66 -17.62 -28.32 -8.43
N ARG A 67 -18.38 -27.78 -9.39
CA ARG A 67 -19.34 -26.71 -9.12
C ARG A 67 -20.11 -27.21 -7.91
N ARG A 68 -20.08 -26.47 -6.79
CA ARG A 68 -21.01 -26.73 -5.71
C ARG A 68 -22.37 -26.80 -6.41
N ALA A 69 -22.97 -27.98 -6.41
CA ALA A 69 -24.39 -28.09 -6.66
C ALA A 69 -24.98 -27.07 -5.71
N VAL A 70 -25.50 -25.99 -6.29
CA VAL A 70 -26.31 -25.05 -5.55
C VAL A 70 -27.42 -25.94 -5.04
N GLU A 71 -27.41 -26.28 -3.75
CA GLU A 71 -28.55 -26.89 -3.08
C GLU A 71 -29.80 -26.19 -3.61
N ASP A 72 -30.75 -26.99 -4.11
CA ASP A 72 -31.98 -26.59 -4.77
C ASP A 72 -32.57 -25.29 -4.20
N LYS A 73 -32.14 -24.14 -4.76
CA LYS A 73 -33.05 -23.02 -4.89
C LYS A 73 -33.91 -23.40 -6.06
N ALA A 74 -35.18 -23.69 -5.74
CA ALA A 74 -36.27 -23.96 -6.66
C ALA A 74 -36.07 -23.32 -8.04
N PRO A 75 -36.38 -24.04 -9.13
CA PRO A 75 -36.16 -23.54 -10.48
C PRO A 75 -36.86 -22.20 -10.63
N ARG A 76 -36.06 -21.14 -10.79
CA ARG A 76 -36.54 -19.88 -11.33
C ARG A 76 -37.04 -20.22 -12.75
N PRO A 77 -38.29 -19.89 -13.13
CA PRO A 77 -38.78 -20.20 -14.45
C PRO A 77 -37.83 -19.64 -15.51
N GLU A 78 -37.54 -20.45 -16.52
CA GLU A 78 -36.71 -20.09 -17.67
C GLU A 78 -37.25 -18.80 -18.32
N PRO A 79 -36.40 -17.81 -18.62
CA PRO A 79 -36.79 -16.79 -19.56
C PRO A 79 -36.76 -17.44 -20.95
N GLU A 80 -37.93 -17.82 -21.46
CA GLU A 80 -38.12 -17.96 -22.90
C GLU A 80 -37.71 -16.64 -23.54
N ASP A 81 -36.77 -16.67 -24.50
CA ASP A 81 -36.33 -15.51 -25.26
C ASP A 81 -37.54 -14.82 -25.93
N PRO A 82 -37.93 -13.59 -25.54
CA PRO A 82 -38.60 -12.73 -26.48
C PRO A 82 -37.51 -12.00 -27.27
N ALA A 83 -37.57 -12.09 -28.60
CA ALA A 83 -36.83 -11.20 -29.49
C ALA A 83 -36.78 -9.77 -28.90
N PRO A 84 -35.64 -9.04 -29.02
CA PRO A 84 -35.45 -7.77 -28.34
C PRO A 84 -36.48 -6.76 -28.85
N LYS A 85 -37.59 -6.62 -28.12
CA LYS A 85 -38.50 -5.50 -28.28
C LYS A 85 -37.70 -4.25 -27.92
N PRO A 86 -37.66 -3.20 -28.75
CA PRO A 86 -36.99 -1.97 -28.38
C PRO A 86 -37.65 -1.46 -27.11
N MET A 87 -36.93 -1.54 -25.99
CA MET A 87 -37.38 -0.95 -24.74
C MET A 87 -37.58 0.54 -25.00
N PRO A 88 -38.76 1.12 -24.75
CA PRO A 88 -38.87 2.57 -24.76
C PRO A 88 -37.88 3.07 -23.71
N LYS A 89 -36.97 3.96 -24.10
CA LYS A 89 -36.08 4.68 -23.18
C LYS A 89 -36.99 5.23 -22.08
N LYS A 90 -36.91 4.64 -20.88
CA LYS A 90 -37.55 5.21 -19.70
C LYS A 90 -36.90 6.55 -19.51
N GLU A 91 -37.59 7.62 -19.88
CA GLU A 91 -37.24 8.96 -19.46
C GLU A 91 -37.03 8.93 -17.95
N PRO A 92 -35.99 9.59 -17.41
CA PRO A 92 -35.75 9.59 -15.98
C PRO A 92 -36.99 10.17 -15.31
N LYS A 93 -37.78 9.33 -14.65
CA LYS A 93 -38.82 9.83 -13.75
C LYS A 93 -38.08 10.54 -12.64
N GLU A 94 -38.16 11.88 -12.63
CA GLU A 94 -37.75 12.70 -11.49
C GLU A 94 -38.34 12.08 -10.24
N ALA A 95 -37.48 11.50 -9.41
CA ALA A 95 -37.90 10.97 -8.13
C ALA A 95 -38.47 12.14 -7.32
N PRO A 96 -39.62 11.98 -6.65
CA PRO A 96 -40.17 13.03 -5.80
C PRO A 96 -39.10 13.44 -4.78
N ALA A 97 -38.86 14.75 -4.66
CA ALA A 97 -37.85 15.32 -3.78
C ALA A 97 -38.06 14.75 -2.37
N ARG A 98 -37.10 13.95 -1.91
CA ARG A 98 -37.12 13.44 -0.53
C ARG A 98 -37.08 14.65 0.41
N PRO A 99 -37.86 14.65 1.51
CA PRO A 99 -37.83 15.77 2.44
C PRO A 99 -36.40 16.00 2.92
N GLU A 100 -35.98 17.26 2.88
CA GLU A 100 -34.63 17.69 3.23
C GLU A 100 -34.37 17.33 4.68
N ARG A 101 -33.55 16.30 4.89
CA ARG A 101 -33.12 15.93 6.24
C ARG A 101 -32.04 16.92 6.67
N MET A 102 -32.11 17.35 7.91
CA MET A 102 -31.06 18.15 8.54
C MET A 102 -29.73 17.39 8.54
N ALA A 103 -28.63 18.14 8.49
CA ALA A 103 -27.29 17.58 8.55
C ALA A 103 -27.07 16.79 9.84
N ARG A 104 -26.35 15.67 9.74
CA ARG A 104 -25.95 14.92 10.93
C ARG A 104 -24.81 15.67 11.62
N PRO A 105 -24.75 15.68 12.96
CA PRO A 105 -23.68 16.34 13.72
C PRO A 105 -22.29 15.87 13.28
N THR A 106 -22.14 14.57 12.98
CA THR A 106 -20.87 14.00 12.49
C THR A 106 -20.42 14.56 11.14
N GLN A 107 -21.35 15.00 10.29
CA GLN A 107 -21.00 15.62 9.00
C GLN A 107 -20.54 17.06 9.18
N ILE A 108 -21.12 17.78 10.15
CA ILE A 108 -20.69 19.13 10.53
C ILE A 108 -19.29 19.08 11.14
N GLU A 109 -19.03 18.14 12.05
CA GLU A 109 -17.68 17.90 12.60
C GLU A 109 -16.66 17.58 11.50
N HIS A 110 -17.05 16.77 10.50
CA HIS A 110 -16.17 16.46 9.38
C HIS A 110 -15.85 17.70 8.55
N LEU A 111 -16.84 18.55 8.27
CA LEU A 111 -16.67 19.81 7.55
C LEU A 111 -15.72 20.77 8.29
N LEU A 112 -15.89 20.91 9.61
CA LEU A 112 -15.00 21.71 10.46
C LEU A 112 -13.55 21.21 10.41
N ASN A 113 -13.36 19.88 10.42
CA ASN A 113 -12.03 19.29 10.31
C ASN A 113 -11.37 19.57 8.94
N LEU A 114 -12.14 19.53 7.85
CA LEU A 114 -11.61 19.87 6.52
C LEU A 114 -11.23 21.35 6.41
N ALA A 115 -12.05 22.26 6.95
CA ALA A 115 -11.75 23.68 6.97
C ALA A 115 -10.45 23.97 7.73
N ARG A 116 -10.27 23.35 8.92
CA ARG A 116 -9.04 23.48 9.70
C ARG A 116 -7.78 23.04 8.94
N ILE A 117 -7.88 22.03 8.06
CA ILE A 117 -6.75 21.57 7.25
C ILE A 117 -6.29 22.66 6.26
N VAL A 118 -7.23 23.39 5.68
CA VAL A 118 -6.96 24.47 4.71
C VAL A 118 -6.63 25.79 5.42
N GLY A 119 -6.91 25.89 6.72
CA GLY A 119 -6.68 27.08 7.54
C GLY A 119 -7.89 28.01 7.62
N ASP A 120 -9.06 27.53 7.20
CA ASP A 120 -10.33 28.25 7.32
C ASP A 120 -10.94 28.01 8.72
N ASP A 121 -11.46 29.07 9.33
CA ASP A 121 -12.17 29.03 10.61
C ASP A 121 -13.68 28.84 10.42
N GLU A 122 -14.39 28.49 11.50
CA GLU A 122 -15.86 28.30 11.51
C GLU A 122 -16.61 29.53 10.98
N THR A 123 -16.08 30.73 11.18
CA THR A 123 -16.66 31.98 10.68
C THR A 123 -16.67 32.06 9.15
N VAL A 124 -15.62 31.54 8.50
CA VAL A 124 -15.50 31.48 7.04
C VAL A 124 -16.49 30.46 6.47
N LEU A 125 -16.67 29.34 7.16
CA LEU A 125 -17.65 28.33 6.81
C LEU A 125 -19.10 28.84 6.93
N VAL A 126 -19.43 29.55 8.01
CA VAL A 126 -20.76 30.16 8.20
C VAL A 126 -21.01 31.25 7.17
N ALA A 127 -20.00 32.05 6.83
CA ALA A 127 -20.11 33.05 5.77
C ALA A 127 -20.33 32.42 4.39
N ALA A 128 -19.67 31.30 4.08
CA ALA A 128 -19.86 30.56 2.83
C ALA A 128 -21.23 29.86 2.78
N ALA A 129 -21.71 29.37 3.91
CA ALA A 129 -23.02 28.71 4.05
C ALA A 129 -24.20 29.70 4.07
N GLY A 130 -23.97 30.96 4.47
CA GLY A 130 -25.01 31.98 4.67
C GLY A 130 -25.94 31.73 5.87
N LYS A 131 -25.70 30.66 6.64
CA LYS A 131 -26.51 30.18 7.78
C LYS A 131 -25.60 29.48 8.80
N PRO A 132 -26.01 29.37 10.08
CA PRO A 132 -25.25 28.61 11.06
C PRO A 132 -25.16 27.13 10.65
N LEU A 133 -24.00 26.51 10.93
CA LEU A 133 -23.70 25.14 10.49
C LEU A 133 -24.71 24.09 10.99
N GLN A 134 -25.35 24.35 12.13
CA GLN A 134 -26.35 23.48 12.75
C GLN A 134 -27.69 23.48 12.00
N GLU A 135 -27.97 24.51 11.19
CA GLU A 135 -29.21 24.64 10.41
C GLU A 135 -29.04 24.15 8.96
N LEU A 136 -27.86 23.66 8.60
CA LEU A 136 -27.59 23.17 7.25
C LEU A 136 -28.37 21.88 6.95
N THR A 137 -28.90 21.81 5.74
CA THR A 137 -29.50 20.60 5.19
C THR A 137 -28.42 19.63 4.73
N LEU A 138 -28.78 18.34 4.58
CA LEU A 138 -27.85 17.34 4.02
C LEU A 138 -27.32 17.69 2.63
N VAL A 139 -28.12 18.38 1.82
CA VAL A 139 -27.74 18.74 0.45
C VAL A 139 -26.68 19.83 0.48
N GLU A 140 -26.91 20.88 1.26
CA GLU A 140 -25.96 21.99 1.45
C GLU A 140 -24.65 21.48 2.07
N VAL A 141 -24.70 20.63 3.11
CA VAL A 141 -23.48 20.04 3.69
C VAL A 141 -22.74 19.18 2.69
N ARG A 142 -23.44 18.40 1.85
CA ARG A 142 -22.78 17.57 0.84
C ARG A 142 -22.10 18.41 -0.24
N GLN A 143 -22.70 19.53 -0.64
CA GLN A 143 -22.09 20.48 -1.57
C GLN A 143 -20.82 21.08 -0.96
N LEU A 144 -20.91 21.61 0.26
CA LEU A 144 -19.75 22.18 0.98
C LEU A 144 -18.65 21.14 1.21
N LEU A 145 -18.99 19.90 1.57
CA LEU A 145 -18.00 18.83 1.70
C LEU A 145 -17.27 18.56 0.38
N GLY A 146 -17.99 18.58 -0.76
CA GLY A 146 -17.37 18.45 -2.07
C GLY A 146 -16.36 19.57 -2.37
N GLU A 147 -16.75 20.81 -2.12
CA GLU A 147 -15.89 21.99 -2.29
C GLU A 147 -14.66 21.93 -1.37
N TYR A 148 -14.83 21.60 -0.10
CA TYR A 148 -13.73 21.51 0.85
C TYR A 148 -12.82 20.30 0.60
N HIS A 149 -13.34 19.19 0.09
CA HIS A 149 -12.49 18.09 -0.37
C HIS A 149 -11.61 18.52 -1.55
N GLN A 150 -12.16 19.27 -2.50
CA GLN A 150 -11.39 19.81 -3.61
C GLN A 150 -10.33 20.80 -3.11
N LYS A 151 -10.70 21.76 -2.25
CA LYS A 151 -9.75 22.69 -1.62
C LYS A 151 -8.63 21.96 -0.87
N VAL A 152 -8.94 20.89 -0.13
CA VAL A 152 -7.92 20.08 0.55
C VAL A 152 -7.02 19.33 -0.43
N ALA A 153 -7.55 18.88 -1.57
CA ALA A 153 -6.74 18.26 -2.62
C ALA A 153 -5.78 19.28 -3.25
N ASP A 154 -6.28 20.46 -3.60
CA ASP A 154 -5.47 21.57 -4.13
C ASP A 154 -4.43 22.01 -3.10
N PHE A 155 -4.81 22.13 -1.84
CA PHE A 155 -3.92 22.45 -0.72
C PHE A 155 -2.79 21.43 -0.54
N LYS A 156 -3.05 20.14 -0.78
CA LYS A 156 -2.02 19.09 -0.75
C LYS A 156 -1.06 19.15 -1.94
N GLN A 157 -1.53 19.66 -3.08
CA GLN A 157 -0.72 19.84 -4.29
C GLN A 157 0.08 21.14 -4.27
N MET A 158 -0.34 22.15 -3.50
CA MET A 158 0.42 23.38 -3.29
C MET A 158 1.80 23.11 -2.66
N ASP A 159 2.81 23.83 -3.16
CA ASP A 159 4.15 23.87 -2.59
C ASP A 159 4.11 24.37 -1.15
N GLU A 160 5.00 23.85 -0.31
CA GLU A 160 4.99 24.11 1.13
C GLU A 160 5.26 25.59 1.48
N SER A 161 5.93 26.32 0.58
CA SER A 161 6.19 27.76 0.64
C SER A 161 4.92 28.60 0.48
N GLU A 162 3.93 28.13 -0.29
CA GLU A 162 2.68 28.83 -0.59
C GLU A 162 1.59 28.57 0.45
N ARG A 163 1.79 27.60 1.36
CA ARG A 163 0.80 27.27 2.40
C ARG A 163 0.76 28.34 3.50
N PRO A 164 -0.45 28.70 4.01
CA PRO A 164 -0.64 29.62 5.13
C PRO A 164 0.20 29.26 6.35
N ALA A 165 0.67 30.29 7.08
CA ALA A 165 1.42 30.10 8.30
C ALA A 165 0.55 29.42 9.37
N GLY A 166 0.92 28.21 9.81
CA GLY A 166 0.20 27.44 10.85
C GLY A 166 -0.40 26.11 10.38
N THR A 167 -0.61 25.92 9.08
CA THR A 167 -1.10 24.65 8.49
C THR A 167 0.03 23.77 7.93
N ARG A 168 1.25 24.31 7.88
CA ARG A 168 2.47 23.57 7.55
C ARG A 168 2.70 22.49 8.60
N ARG A 169 2.57 21.22 8.21
CA ARG A 169 3.01 20.12 9.05
C ARG A 169 4.52 20.24 9.18
N ARG A 170 4.99 20.66 10.36
CA ARG A 170 6.36 20.41 10.79
C ARG A 170 6.54 18.90 10.94
N ARG A 171 6.67 18.18 9.83
CA ARG A 171 7.32 16.88 9.87
C ARG A 171 8.73 17.17 10.38
N ALA A 172 9.22 16.36 11.31
CA ALA A 172 10.66 16.27 11.49
C ALA A 172 11.20 15.83 10.13
N SER A 173 11.67 16.79 9.33
CA SER A 173 12.45 16.50 8.15
C SER A 173 13.71 15.86 8.69
N LEU A 174 13.77 14.52 8.64
CA LEU A 174 15.07 13.89 8.50
C LEU A 174 15.60 14.43 7.17
N PRO A 175 16.75 15.12 7.14
CA PRO A 175 17.30 15.61 5.90
C PRO A 175 17.38 14.43 4.93
N GLU A 176 16.87 14.61 3.71
CA GLU A 176 17.11 13.66 2.61
C GLU A 176 18.62 13.39 2.43
N GLY A 177 19.47 14.27 2.98
CA GLY A 177 20.92 14.14 3.05
C GLY A 177 21.52 13.30 4.18
N ILE A 178 20.78 12.56 5.02
CA ILE A 178 21.43 11.60 5.95
C ILE A 178 22.06 10.45 5.16
N ASP A 179 21.31 9.92 4.18
CA ASP A 179 21.82 8.88 3.28
C ASP A 179 22.94 9.43 2.40
N GLU A 180 22.83 10.68 1.93
CA GLU A 180 23.90 11.33 1.16
C GLU A 180 25.15 11.59 2.01
N TYR A 181 25.00 12.00 3.28
CA TYR A 181 26.12 12.23 4.19
C TYR A 181 26.88 10.93 4.47
N GLU A 182 26.15 9.86 4.78
CA GLU A 182 26.74 8.54 4.96
C GLU A 182 27.46 8.08 3.69
N GLN A 183 26.81 8.22 2.54
CA GLN A 183 27.38 7.83 1.25
C GLN A 183 28.67 8.62 0.95
N ASN A 184 28.67 9.93 1.14
CA ASN A 184 29.84 10.78 0.95
C ASN A 184 30.97 10.41 1.92
N TYR A 185 30.62 10.15 3.18
CA TYR A 185 31.58 9.74 4.20
C TYR A 185 32.24 8.40 3.85
N LEU A 186 31.45 7.36 3.55
CA LEU A 186 31.97 6.04 3.20
C LEU A 186 32.77 6.06 1.88
N THR A 187 32.32 6.84 0.90
CA THR A 187 33.07 7.06 -0.36
C THR A 187 34.44 7.68 -0.09
N ALA A 188 34.49 8.73 0.75
CA ALA A 188 35.74 9.38 1.10
C ALA A 188 36.69 8.43 1.84
N CYS A 189 36.18 7.63 2.79
CA CYS A 189 36.97 6.65 3.51
C CYS A 189 37.50 5.54 2.59
N GLN A 190 36.67 5.03 1.68
CA GLN A 190 37.05 4.00 0.71
C GLN A 190 38.12 4.52 -0.26
N ALA A 191 37.96 5.74 -0.77
CA ALA A 191 38.92 6.36 -1.69
C ALA A 191 40.26 6.65 -1.03
N ALA A 192 40.27 7.11 0.24
CA ALA A 192 41.47 7.35 1.02
C ALA A 192 42.14 6.06 1.53
N GLY A 193 41.40 4.94 1.57
CA GLY A 193 41.85 3.71 2.23
C GLY A 193 41.95 3.85 3.75
N ASP A 194 41.13 4.72 4.33
CA ASP A 194 41.11 4.98 5.77
C ASP A 194 40.70 3.73 6.55
N VAL A 195 41.34 3.52 7.70
CA VAL A 195 40.93 2.48 8.65
C VAL A 195 39.80 3.01 9.52
N LEU A 196 38.68 2.29 9.51
CA LEU A 196 37.51 2.60 10.32
C LEU A 196 37.37 1.60 11.45
N GLN A 197 36.93 2.08 12.61
CA GLN A 197 36.45 1.25 13.70
C GLN A 197 34.91 1.23 13.66
N PHE A 198 34.36 0.03 13.61
CA PHE A 198 32.92 -0.26 13.61
C PHE A 198 32.54 -0.86 14.97
N VAL A 199 31.59 -0.23 15.65
CA VAL A 199 31.06 -0.72 16.92
C VAL A 199 29.67 -1.28 16.67
N LEU A 200 29.46 -2.55 17.01
CA LEU A 200 28.19 -3.24 16.84
C LEU A 200 27.29 -3.00 18.05
N LEU A 201 25.99 -3.22 17.89
CA LEU A 201 25.00 -3.08 18.97
C LEU A 201 25.22 -4.03 20.15
N ASN A 202 25.90 -5.16 19.93
CA ASN A 202 26.30 -6.10 20.98
C ASN A 202 27.59 -5.68 21.71
N GLY A 203 28.20 -4.54 21.32
CA GLY A 203 29.46 -4.04 21.88
C GLY A 203 30.73 -4.60 21.23
N GLU A 204 30.61 -5.55 20.30
CA GLU A 204 31.75 -6.03 19.52
C GLU A 204 32.33 -4.91 18.65
N LYS A 205 33.64 -4.96 18.42
CA LYS A 205 34.36 -3.97 17.63
C LYS A 205 35.06 -4.66 16.46
N LEU A 206 34.86 -4.13 15.27
CA LEU A 206 35.55 -4.55 14.06
C LEU A 206 36.38 -3.37 13.54
N THR A 207 37.61 -3.64 13.12
CA THR A 207 38.49 -2.64 12.52
C THR A 207 38.87 -3.07 11.13
N GLY A 208 38.78 -2.17 10.15
CA GLY A 208 39.11 -2.49 8.77
C GLY A 208 38.89 -1.32 7.81
N ARG A 209 39.28 -1.52 6.56
CA ARG A 209 39.06 -0.56 5.47
C ARG A 209 37.78 -0.91 4.74
N VAL A 210 37.01 0.09 4.31
CA VAL A 210 35.80 -0.15 3.51
C VAL A 210 36.20 -0.54 2.10
N THR A 211 35.74 -1.71 1.63
CA THR A 211 35.92 -2.16 0.24
C THR A 211 34.66 -2.02 -0.59
N GLY A 212 33.49 -1.95 0.05
CA GLY A 212 32.21 -1.71 -0.60
C GLY A 212 31.11 -1.42 0.40
N TYR A 213 30.03 -0.81 -0.06
CA TYR A 213 28.85 -0.56 0.77
C TYR A 213 27.58 -0.49 -0.09
N SER A 214 26.44 -0.71 0.57
CA SER A 214 25.11 -0.60 0.00
C SER A 214 24.17 0.09 1.00
N PRO A 215 22.88 0.28 0.68
CA PRO A 215 21.92 0.80 1.65
C PRO A 215 21.80 -0.06 2.92
N TYR A 216 22.16 -1.34 2.89
CA TYR A 216 21.93 -2.28 4.00
C TYR A 216 23.19 -2.86 4.63
N PHE A 217 24.32 -2.87 3.92
CA PHE A 217 25.55 -3.50 4.40
C PHE A 217 26.79 -2.70 4.05
N ILE A 218 27.86 -2.93 4.81
CA ILE A 218 29.21 -2.40 4.59
C ILE A 218 30.18 -3.59 4.59
N THR A 219 30.99 -3.70 3.54
CA THR A 219 32.04 -4.71 3.43
C THR A 219 33.37 -4.08 3.83
N ILE A 220 34.04 -4.74 4.77
CA ILE A 220 35.30 -4.28 5.35
C ILE A 220 36.40 -5.33 5.11
N LEU A 221 37.59 -4.86 4.76
CA LEU A 221 38.81 -5.65 4.71
C LEU A 221 39.60 -5.42 6.00
N GLN A 222 39.77 -6.48 6.77
CA GLN A 222 40.48 -6.48 8.05
C GLN A 222 42.01 -6.57 7.82
N ALA A 223 42.79 -6.27 8.86
CA ALA A 223 44.26 -6.29 8.80
C ALA A 223 44.84 -7.69 8.51
N ASP A 224 44.10 -8.76 8.83
CA ASP A 224 44.47 -10.15 8.51
C ASP A 224 44.14 -10.55 7.05
N GLY A 225 43.63 -9.61 6.26
CA GLY A 225 43.23 -9.83 4.86
C GLY A 225 41.85 -10.49 4.71
N ARG A 226 41.11 -10.70 5.80
CA ARG A 226 39.75 -11.24 5.71
C ARG A 226 38.75 -10.15 5.35
N GLU A 227 37.84 -10.50 4.45
CA GLU A 227 36.68 -9.67 4.13
C GLU A 227 35.50 -10.05 5.01
N THR A 228 34.92 -9.06 5.69
CA THR A 228 33.73 -9.22 6.52
C THR A 228 32.63 -8.29 6.01
N THR A 229 31.42 -8.81 5.82
CA THR A 229 30.25 -7.99 5.47
C THR A 229 29.41 -7.77 6.72
N VAL A 230 29.19 -6.52 7.08
CA VAL A 230 28.46 -6.12 8.28
C VAL A 230 27.13 -5.47 7.88
N HIS A 231 26.04 -5.91 8.50
CA HIS A 231 24.73 -5.32 8.26
C HIS A 231 24.62 -3.99 9.02
N LYS A 232 24.14 -2.91 8.38
CA LYS A 232 24.03 -1.58 9.00
C LYS A 232 23.14 -1.57 10.25
N LEU A 233 22.07 -2.37 10.24
CA LEU A 233 21.21 -2.54 11.43
C LEU A 233 21.91 -3.18 12.64
N ALA A 234 23.07 -3.82 12.45
CA ALA A 234 23.87 -4.36 13.54
C ALA A 234 24.90 -3.35 14.07
N LEU A 235 25.10 -2.21 13.39
CA LEU A 235 26.05 -1.17 13.77
C LEU A 235 25.40 -0.20 14.75
N ALA A 236 26.11 0.11 15.82
CA ALA A 236 25.79 1.22 16.71
C ALA A 236 26.33 2.53 16.12
N TYR A 237 27.61 2.54 15.75
CA TYR A 237 28.28 3.66 15.08
C TYR A 237 29.62 3.19 14.49
N TYR A 238 30.21 4.01 13.64
CA TYR A 238 31.57 3.82 13.14
C TYR A 238 32.27 5.17 12.95
N HIS A 239 33.59 5.19 13.09
CA HIS A 239 34.39 6.41 12.94
C HIS A 239 35.78 6.08 12.39
N LYS A 240 36.44 7.09 11.81
CA LYS A 240 37.85 7.01 11.44
C LYS A 240 38.70 6.75 12.68
N GLU A 241 39.58 5.77 12.58
CA GLU A 241 40.62 5.61 13.58
C GLU A 241 41.58 6.79 13.41
N THR A 242 41.58 7.69 14.39
CA THR A 242 42.51 8.82 14.36
C THR A 242 43.90 8.26 14.68
N PRO A 243 44.90 8.42 13.80
CA PRO A 243 46.26 8.03 14.15
C PRO A 243 46.67 8.83 15.39
N ALA A 244 47.09 8.12 16.44
CA ALA A 244 47.64 8.70 17.65
C ALA A 244 48.97 9.41 17.37
#